data_AF-A0AAJ6HHK3-F1
#
_entry.id   AF-A0AAJ6HHK3-F1
#
_cell.length_a   1.000
_cell.length_b   1.000
_cell.length_c   1.000
_cell.angle_alpha   90.00
_cell.angle_beta   90.00
_cell.angle_gamma   90.00
#
_symmetry.space_group_name_H-M   'P 1'
#
loop_
_entity.id
_entity.type
_entity.pdbx_description
1 polymer ?
#
loop_
_entity_poly.entity_id
_entity_poly.type
_entity_poly.pdbx_seq_one_letter_code
_entity_poly.pdbx_strand_id
1 'polypeptide(L)'
;MAKLALEQAIAPEWVDQVFEEHRQRQYSRELLFSTIIKLMSLVSLGLKPSLHAAARQLEDLPVSLAALYDKISRTEPALLRALVTGSAQRLTPTIKELGCTTMLPDWQVRVVDGNHLASTEKRLGALRQERGAARPGFSVVVYDPDLDQVIDLQACEDAYASERVCVLPLLANAEPGQVWLADRLYCTLPVMEACEQVQTSFVIRQQAKHPRLIQEGEWQEPVPVETGSVREQIIQIRGGYQCRRVELTLHSPTDSGDSSLMFWSNLPESVSAEQIAQLYRRRWSIEGMFQRLEAILESEIETLGSPKAALLGFTTAVLAYNVMAVLKRSVEQAHRETQPDGWEASIYHLAVQVRSGYEGMQIALPSEYLPAIPVEKLAQRLLELARNIQPKQVAKSPRGPKVPKPKTWVQGKAVNAHVSTDRVIKAAKTKRP
;
A
#
# COMPACT_ATOMS: atom_id res chain seq x y z
N MET A 1 -22.24 3.27 -2.99
CA MET A 1 -21.23 2.70 -2.09
C MET A 1 -20.01 3.60 -1.95
N ALA A 2 -19.25 3.85 -3.03
CA ALA A 2 -18.02 4.65 -2.98
C ALA A 2 -18.20 6.02 -2.31
N LYS A 3 -19.28 6.75 -2.63
CA LYS A 3 -19.59 8.05 -2.01
C LYS A 3 -19.76 7.96 -0.48
N LEU A 4 -20.53 6.98 0.02
CA LEU A 4 -20.72 6.75 1.46
C LEU A 4 -19.40 6.37 2.16
N ALA A 5 -18.59 5.52 1.53
CA ALA A 5 -17.30 5.12 2.10
C ALA A 5 -16.28 6.29 2.11
N LEU A 6 -16.30 7.15 1.08
CA LEU A 6 -15.50 8.38 1.04
C LEU A 6 -15.95 9.37 2.12
N GLU A 7 -17.26 9.60 2.28
CA GLU A 7 -17.81 10.48 3.33
C GLU A 7 -17.41 10.00 4.72
N GLN A 8 -17.38 8.68 4.96
CA GLN A 8 -16.88 8.15 6.22
C GLN A 8 -15.37 8.35 6.39
N ALA A 9 -14.57 7.95 5.39
CA ALA A 9 -13.12 7.91 5.49
C ALA A 9 -12.48 9.31 5.53
N ILE A 10 -13.01 10.23 4.72
CA ILE A 10 -12.42 11.54 4.44
C ILE A 10 -13.48 12.65 4.44
N ALA A 11 -14.38 12.64 5.44
CA ALA A 11 -15.37 13.72 5.65
C ALA A 11 -14.69 15.10 5.60
N PRO A 12 -15.20 16.09 4.85
CA PRO A 12 -14.56 17.40 4.69
C PRO A 12 -14.22 18.08 6.03
N GLU A 13 -15.17 18.06 6.97
CA GLU A 13 -15.03 18.69 8.29
C GLU A 13 -13.89 18.04 9.10
N TRP A 14 -13.77 16.71 9.01
CA TRP A 14 -12.71 15.97 9.66
C TRP A 14 -11.35 16.24 8.99
N VAL A 15 -11.28 16.30 7.66
CA VAL A 15 -10.05 16.62 6.94
C VAL A 15 -9.55 18.02 7.34
N ASP A 16 -10.45 19.00 7.43
CA ASP A 16 -10.10 20.36 7.85
C ASP A 16 -9.71 20.42 9.33
N GLN A 17 -10.34 19.63 10.20
CA GLN A 17 -9.92 19.48 11.60
C GLN A 17 -8.49 18.92 11.71
N VAL A 18 -8.19 17.83 11.02
CA VAL A 18 -6.85 17.23 11.00
C VAL A 18 -5.82 18.22 10.44
N PHE A 19 -6.19 19.02 9.44
CA PHE A 19 -5.35 20.10 8.94
C PHE A 19 -5.05 21.13 10.05
N GLU A 20 -6.06 21.61 10.79
CA GLU A 20 -5.86 22.58 11.85
C GLU A 20 -5.01 22.04 13.01
N GLU A 21 -5.14 20.75 13.36
CA GLU A 21 -4.39 20.11 14.44
C GLU A 21 -2.92 19.83 14.07
N HIS A 22 -2.63 19.52 12.79
CA HIS A 22 -1.31 19.08 12.35
C HIS A 22 -0.56 20.08 11.47
N ARG A 23 -1.18 21.19 11.04
CA ARG A 23 -0.48 22.27 10.32
C ARG A 23 0.58 22.90 11.22
N GLN A 24 1.74 23.19 10.65
CA GLN A 24 2.80 23.87 11.37
C GLN A 24 2.88 25.34 10.96
N ARG A 25 3.02 25.60 9.66
CA ARG A 25 3.21 26.95 9.11
C ARG A 25 2.07 27.38 8.21
N GLN A 26 1.31 26.41 7.70
CA GLN A 26 0.17 26.70 6.83
C GLN A 26 -1.02 27.24 7.62
N TYR A 27 -2.00 27.80 6.91
CA TYR A 27 -3.23 28.33 7.48
C TYR A 27 -4.43 28.02 6.58
N SER A 28 -5.62 28.00 7.18
CA SER A 28 -6.89 28.05 6.48
C SER A 28 -7.34 29.51 6.37
N ARG A 29 -7.64 29.96 5.15
CA ARG A 29 -8.37 31.20 4.87
C ARG A 29 -9.47 30.84 3.89
N GLU A 30 -9.33 31.22 2.63
CA GLU A 30 -10.32 30.98 1.58
C GLU A 30 -10.27 29.54 1.05
N LEU A 31 -9.08 28.93 1.00
CA LEU A 31 -8.91 27.55 0.54
C LEU A 31 -8.83 26.56 1.71
N LEU A 32 -9.89 25.78 1.89
CA LEU A 32 -9.96 24.64 2.81
C LEU A 32 -9.06 23.48 2.34
N PHE A 33 -8.58 22.67 3.28
CA PHE A 33 -7.73 21.52 2.96
C PHE A 33 -8.55 20.34 2.44
N SER A 34 -9.79 20.20 2.89
CA SER A 34 -10.78 19.29 2.32
C SER A 34 -11.00 19.49 0.82
N THR A 35 -11.01 20.74 0.35
CA THR A 35 -11.05 21.07 -1.09
C THR A 35 -9.82 20.56 -1.84
N ILE A 36 -8.63 20.66 -1.25
CA ILE A 36 -7.39 20.10 -1.83
C ILE A 36 -7.50 18.58 -1.94
N ILE A 37 -7.89 17.90 -0.86
CA ILE A 37 -8.06 16.42 -0.87
C ILE A 37 -9.10 16.00 -1.89
N LYS A 38 -10.23 16.73 -2.03
CA LYS A 38 -11.24 16.48 -3.06
C LYS A 38 -10.64 16.57 -4.47
N LEU A 39 -9.91 17.64 -4.78
CA LEU A 39 -9.28 17.83 -6.10
C LEU A 39 -8.21 16.76 -6.37
N MET A 40 -7.35 16.47 -5.41
CA MET A 40 -6.33 15.44 -5.53
C MET A 40 -6.93 14.05 -5.70
N SER A 41 -8.07 13.77 -5.05
CA SER A 41 -8.78 12.49 -5.19
C SER A 41 -9.31 12.30 -6.60
N LEU A 42 -9.81 13.35 -7.25
CA LEU A 42 -10.23 13.28 -8.67
C LEU A 42 -9.07 12.90 -9.58
N VAL A 43 -7.86 13.42 -9.31
CA VAL A 43 -6.67 13.11 -10.11
C VAL A 43 -6.19 11.71 -9.82
N SER A 44 -6.02 11.36 -8.54
CA SER A 44 -5.56 10.04 -8.11
C SER A 44 -6.49 8.91 -8.56
N LEU A 45 -7.80 9.15 -8.55
CA LEU A 45 -8.79 8.22 -9.10
C LEU A 45 -8.83 8.21 -10.62
N GLY A 46 -7.97 8.96 -11.34
CA GLY A 46 -7.96 9.02 -12.81
C GLY A 46 -9.23 9.64 -13.43
N LEU A 47 -10.05 10.34 -12.63
CA LEU A 47 -11.25 11.03 -13.09
C LEU A 47 -10.91 12.34 -13.81
N LYS A 48 -9.77 12.93 -13.48
CA LYS A 48 -9.22 14.13 -14.14
C LYS A 48 -7.73 13.90 -14.42
N PRO A 49 -7.22 14.37 -15.57
CA PRO A 49 -5.85 14.07 -16.00
C PRO A 49 -4.77 14.86 -15.25
N SER A 50 -5.13 15.92 -14.53
CA SER A 50 -4.20 16.72 -13.73
C SER A 50 -4.93 17.57 -12.70
N LEU A 51 -4.19 18.03 -11.69
CA LEU A 51 -4.73 18.96 -10.70
C LEU A 51 -5.23 20.26 -11.35
N HIS A 52 -4.53 20.75 -12.38
CA HIS A 52 -4.96 21.91 -13.15
C HIS A 52 -6.33 21.68 -13.81
N ALA A 53 -6.52 20.53 -14.46
CA ALA A 53 -7.79 20.17 -15.09
C ALA A 53 -8.93 20.03 -14.06
N ALA A 54 -8.65 19.41 -12.92
CA ALA A 54 -9.61 19.29 -11.83
C ALA A 54 -10.01 20.67 -11.27
N ALA A 55 -9.04 21.54 -11.02
CA ALA A 55 -9.26 22.88 -10.47
C ALA A 55 -10.04 23.79 -11.44
N ARG A 56 -9.81 23.70 -12.75
CA ARG A 56 -10.53 24.50 -13.75
C ARG A 56 -12.01 24.16 -13.91
N GLN A 57 -12.41 22.95 -13.52
CA GLN A 57 -13.81 22.51 -13.57
C GLN A 57 -14.55 22.74 -12.25
N LEU A 58 -13.85 23.18 -11.21
CA LEU A 58 -14.49 23.61 -9.97
C LEU A 58 -14.98 25.05 -10.17
N GLU A 59 -16.30 25.23 -10.29
CA GLU A 59 -16.92 26.54 -10.56
C GLU A 59 -16.54 27.58 -9.51
N ASP A 60 -16.46 27.17 -8.24
CA ASP A 60 -16.20 28.05 -7.09
C ASP A 60 -14.85 27.80 -6.43
N LEU A 61 -13.75 27.71 -7.19
CA LEU A 61 -12.42 27.74 -6.57
C LEU A 61 -12.16 29.15 -6.01
N PRO A 62 -12.05 29.34 -4.69
CA PRO A 62 -12.04 30.67 -4.09
C PRO A 62 -10.68 31.38 -4.20
N VAL A 63 -9.67 30.70 -4.77
CA VAL A 63 -8.29 31.19 -4.86
C VAL A 63 -7.73 30.98 -6.27
N SER A 64 -6.62 31.67 -6.57
CA SER A 64 -5.91 31.44 -7.83
C SER A 64 -5.28 30.05 -7.89
N LEU A 65 -5.06 29.54 -9.11
CA LEU A 65 -4.31 28.29 -9.31
C LEU A 65 -2.92 28.36 -8.68
N ALA A 66 -2.24 29.50 -8.72
CA ALA A 66 -0.93 29.68 -8.08
C ALA A 66 -1.02 29.45 -6.56
N ALA A 67 -2.02 30.02 -5.89
CA ALA A 67 -2.24 29.83 -4.46
C ALA A 67 -2.54 28.36 -4.11
N LEU A 68 -3.30 27.66 -4.95
CA LEU A 68 -3.53 26.22 -4.80
C LEU A 68 -2.20 25.42 -4.86
N TYR A 69 -1.38 25.65 -5.89
CA TYR A 69 -0.09 24.97 -6.05
C TYR A 69 0.92 25.32 -4.94
N ASP A 70 0.89 26.56 -4.45
CA ASP A 70 1.71 26.98 -3.31
C ASP A 70 1.30 26.28 -2.01
N LYS A 71 -0.01 26.10 -1.77
CA LYS A 71 -0.53 25.42 -0.58
C LYS A 71 -0.13 23.94 -0.60
N ILE A 72 -0.37 23.21 -1.69
CA ILE A 72 0.00 21.79 -1.76
C ILE A 72 1.51 21.57 -1.63
N SER A 73 2.34 22.49 -2.15
CA SER A 73 3.80 22.40 -2.09
C SER A 73 4.36 22.64 -0.68
N ARG A 74 3.52 23.11 0.25
CA ARG A 74 3.89 23.38 1.64
C ARG A 74 3.30 22.37 2.63
N THR A 75 2.58 21.36 2.14
CA THR A 75 1.97 20.28 2.93
C THR A 75 3.00 19.60 3.83
N GLU A 76 2.78 19.66 5.13
CA GLU A 76 3.67 19.07 6.11
C GLU A 76 3.57 17.53 6.13
N PRO A 77 4.69 16.77 6.18
CA PRO A 77 4.65 15.31 6.26
C PRO A 77 3.83 14.75 7.43
N ALA A 78 3.82 15.44 8.57
CA ALA A 78 3.04 15.05 9.75
C ALA A 78 1.52 15.06 9.47
N LEU A 79 1.05 16.00 8.65
CA LEU A 79 -0.35 16.05 8.22
C LEU A 79 -0.69 14.86 7.31
N LEU A 80 0.21 14.48 6.39
CA LEU A 80 0.00 13.31 5.52
C LEU A 80 -0.18 12.02 6.33
N ARG A 81 0.69 11.83 7.34
CA ARG A 81 0.60 10.73 8.29
C ARG A 81 -0.74 10.71 9.04
N ALA A 82 -1.12 11.84 9.63
CA ALA A 82 -2.36 11.98 10.38
C ALA A 82 -3.62 11.66 9.55
N LEU A 83 -3.65 12.08 8.29
CA LEU A 83 -4.76 11.75 7.38
C LEU A 83 -4.89 10.25 7.16
N VAL A 84 -3.79 9.52 6.96
CA VAL A 84 -3.88 8.08 6.71
C VAL A 84 -4.21 7.31 7.97
N THR A 85 -3.54 7.61 9.09
CA THR A 85 -3.86 6.95 10.37
C THR A 85 -5.30 7.20 10.78
N GLY A 86 -5.77 8.45 10.73
CA GLY A 86 -7.14 8.77 11.11
C GLY A 86 -8.18 8.20 10.13
N SER A 87 -7.91 8.19 8.82
CA SER A 87 -8.80 7.55 7.84
C SER A 87 -8.93 6.04 8.08
N ALA A 88 -7.82 5.34 8.32
CA ALA A 88 -7.85 3.92 8.64
C ALA A 88 -8.61 3.62 9.94
N GLN A 89 -8.41 4.43 10.98
CA GLN A 89 -9.16 4.32 12.24
C GLN A 89 -10.67 4.52 12.03
N ARG A 90 -11.07 5.50 11.22
CA ARG A 90 -12.48 5.77 10.89
C ARG A 90 -13.15 4.65 10.11
N LEU A 91 -12.39 3.88 9.33
CA LEU A 91 -12.89 2.73 8.56
C LEU A 91 -12.89 1.41 9.36
N THR A 92 -12.09 1.32 10.42
CA THR A 92 -11.90 0.09 11.21
C THR A 92 -13.23 -0.51 11.74
N PRO A 93 -14.17 0.27 12.34
CA PRO A 93 -15.43 -0.30 12.83
C PRO A 93 -16.24 -0.98 11.72
N THR A 94 -16.35 -0.33 10.56
CA THR A 94 -17.05 -0.85 9.38
C THR A 94 -16.38 -2.14 8.88
N ILE A 95 -15.05 -2.18 8.83
CA ILE A 95 -14.30 -3.38 8.40
C ILE A 95 -14.53 -4.54 9.37
N LYS A 96 -14.51 -4.28 10.69
CA LYS A 96 -14.76 -5.30 11.71
C LYS A 96 -16.17 -5.89 11.59
N GLU A 97 -17.19 -5.07 11.34
CA GLU A 97 -18.57 -5.52 11.13
C GLU A 97 -18.73 -6.33 9.83
N LEU A 98 -18.03 -5.94 8.76
CA LEU A 98 -17.97 -6.73 7.51
C LEU A 98 -17.21 -8.07 7.67
N GLY A 99 -16.41 -8.20 8.74
CA GLY A 99 -15.58 -9.36 9.06
C GLY A 99 -14.16 -9.27 8.49
N CYS A 100 -13.19 -9.85 9.18
CA CYS A 100 -11.79 -9.98 8.76
C CYS A 100 -11.26 -11.40 8.96
N THR A 101 -10.19 -11.73 8.23
CA THR A 101 -9.46 -12.99 8.41
C THR A 101 -8.14 -12.65 9.08
N THR A 102 -7.86 -13.29 10.22
CA THR A 102 -6.62 -13.10 10.96
C THR A 102 -5.49 -13.91 10.34
N MET A 103 -4.33 -13.28 10.16
CA MET A 103 -3.15 -13.96 9.61
C MET A 103 -2.39 -14.80 10.65
N LEU A 104 -2.32 -14.32 11.88
CA LEU A 104 -1.75 -15.03 13.03
C LEU A 104 -2.73 -14.85 14.21
N PRO A 105 -3.31 -15.92 14.77
CA PRO A 105 -4.22 -15.83 15.91
C PRO A 105 -3.59 -15.05 17.07
N ASP A 106 -4.38 -14.25 17.78
CA ASP A 106 -3.98 -13.41 18.92
C ASP A 106 -2.98 -12.27 18.63
N TRP A 107 -2.52 -12.13 17.38
CA TRP A 107 -1.56 -11.10 16.99
C TRP A 107 -2.14 -10.17 15.92
N GLN A 108 -1.84 -8.88 16.04
CA GLN A 108 -2.11 -7.90 14.99
C GLN A 108 -0.91 -7.80 14.06
N VAL A 109 -1.06 -8.19 12.79
CA VAL A 109 0.04 -8.16 11.83
C VAL A 109 0.23 -6.74 11.27
N ARG A 110 1.48 -6.32 11.18
CA ARG A 110 1.92 -5.07 10.52
C ARG A 110 2.97 -5.42 9.50
N VAL A 111 2.75 -5.07 8.23
CA VAL A 111 3.76 -5.22 7.19
C VAL A 111 4.31 -3.84 6.87
N VAL A 112 5.64 -3.70 6.87
CA VAL A 112 6.30 -2.43 6.55
C VAL A 112 7.16 -2.56 5.31
N ASP A 113 7.07 -1.57 4.43
CA ASP A 113 7.90 -1.45 3.24
C ASP A 113 7.96 0.00 2.73
N GLY A 114 9.00 0.31 1.95
CA GLY A 114 9.19 1.63 1.34
C GLY A 114 8.58 1.72 -0.05
N ASN A 115 7.97 2.86 -0.37
CA ASN A 115 7.54 3.21 -1.72
C ASN A 115 8.29 4.45 -2.21
N HIS A 116 9.25 4.24 -3.10
CA HIS A 116 9.99 5.31 -3.78
C HIS A 116 9.18 5.85 -4.94
N LEU A 117 8.88 7.15 -4.90
CA LEU A 117 8.09 7.78 -5.94
C LEU A 117 8.88 7.87 -7.26
N ALA A 118 8.21 7.63 -8.38
CA ALA A 118 8.77 7.88 -9.70
C ALA A 118 9.24 9.32 -9.86
N SER A 119 10.16 9.50 -10.81
CA SER A 119 10.75 10.81 -11.06
C SER A 119 9.74 11.76 -11.68
N THR A 120 9.73 13.00 -11.20
CA THR A 120 8.83 14.04 -11.67
C THR A 120 9.43 14.82 -12.85
N GLU A 121 8.57 15.50 -13.60
CA GLU A 121 9.00 16.49 -14.57
C GLU A 121 9.80 17.63 -13.91
N LYS A 122 10.83 18.14 -14.59
CA LYS A 122 11.72 19.21 -14.08
C LYS A 122 11.12 20.60 -14.27
N ARG A 123 9.92 20.82 -13.71
CA ARG A 123 9.19 22.10 -13.80
C ARG A 123 9.76 23.19 -12.89
N LEU A 124 10.39 22.80 -11.78
CA LEU A 124 11.00 23.72 -10.83
C LEU A 124 12.27 24.36 -11.41
N GLY A 125 12.47 25.65 -11.16
CA GLY A 125 13.62 26.41 -11.67
C GLY A 125 14.96 25.77 -11.31
N ALA A 126 15.10 25.27 -10.08
CA ALA A 126 16.32 24.61 -9.60
C ALA A 126 16.68 23.32 -10.35
N LEU A 127 15.70 22.65 -10.99
CA LEU A 127 15.90 21.38 -11.69
C LEU A 127 16.21 21.56 -13.19
N ARG A 128 16.12 22.78 -13.74
CA ARG A 128 16.19 23.01 -15.21
C ARG A 128 17.55 22.66 -15.82
N GLN A 129 18.63 22.74 -15.05
CA GLN A 129 19.98 22.41 -15.51
C GLN A 129 20.39 20.96 -15.19
N GLU A 130 19.58 20.25 -14.42
CA GLU A 130 19.87 18.87 -14.04
C GLU A 130 19.61 17.93 -15.22
N ARG A 131 20.57 17.04 -15.52
CA ARG A 131 20.40 15.99 -16.53
C ARG A 131 19.76 14.73 -15.96
N GLY A 132 20.10 14.39 -14.71
CA GLY A 132 19.58 13.20 -14.02
C GLY A 132 18.08 13.29 -13.71
N ALA A 133 17.45 12.16 -13.37
CA ALA A 133 16.03 12.12 -13.03
C ALA A 133 15.76 12.84 -11.69
N ALA A 134 14.66 13.59 -11.59
CA ALA A 134 14.29 14.33 -10.38
C ALA A 134 13.39 13.46 -9.49
N ARG A 135 13.96 12.92 -8.40
CA ARG A 135 13.22 12.05 -7.47
C ARG A 135 12.59 12.89 -6.35
N PRO A 136 11.26 12.87 -6.18
CA PRO A 136 10.58 13.77 -5.27
C PRO A 136 10.53 13.27 -3.82
N GLY A 137 10.97 12.04 -3.54
CA GLY A 137 10.97 11.46 -2.20
C GLY A 137 10.41 10.04 -2.18
N PHE A 138 10.13 9.55 -0.97
CA PHE A 138 9.53 8.23 -0.75
C PHE A 138 8.66 8.24 0.51
N SER A 139 7.86 7.20 0.70
CA SER A 139 7.12 6.97 1.96
C SER A 139 7.40 5.57 2.48
N VAL A 140 7.65 5.43 3.79
CA VAL A 140 7.61 4.12 4.46
C VAL A 140 6.17 3.88 4.89
N VAL A 141 5.59 2.75 4.48
CA VAL A 141 4.15 2.47 4.62
C VAL A 141 3.94 1.30 5.57
N VAL A 142 2.97 1.42 6.47
CA VAL A 142 2.54 0.34 7.36
C VAL A 142 1.18 -0.16 6.89
N TYR A 143 1.13 -1.45 6.55
CA TYR A 143 -0.04 -2.11 6.02
C TYR A 143 -0.53 -3.20 6.98
N ASP A 144 -1.84 -3.19 7.26
CA ASP A 144 -2.54 -4.24 7.99
C ASP A 144 -3.22 -5.18 6.97
N PRO A 145 -2.70 -6.40 6.79
CA PRO A 145 -3.25 -7.34 5.82
C PRO A 145 -4.59 -7.95 6.24
N ASP A 146 -4.90 -7.99 7.53
CA ASP A 146 -6.17 -8.54 8.05
C ASP A 146 -7.32 -7.57 7.76
N LEU A 147 -7.04 -6.27 7.84
CA LEU A 147 -7.96 -5.19 7.49
C LEU A 147 -7.92 -4.80 6.01
N ASP A 148 -6.88 -5.20 5.27
CA ASP A 148 -6.60 -4.73 3.89
C ASP A 148 -6.52 -3.19 3.87
N GLN A 149 -5.79 -2.60 4.81
CA GLN A 149 -5.67 -1.15 5.00
C GLN A 149 -4.22 -0.72 5.17
N VAL A 150 -3.88 0.43 4.58
CA VAL A 150 -2.71 1.19 5.01
C VAL A 150 -3.09 1.97 6.27
N ILE A 151 -2.41 1.71 7.38
CA ILE A 151 -2.78 2.23 8.69
C ILE A 151 -1.87 3.36 9.19
N ASP A 152 -0.67 3.48 8.61
CA ASP A 152 0.29 4.52 8.95
C ASP A 152 1.27 4.73 7.79
N LEU A 153 1.88 5.91 7.71
CA LEU A 153 2.96 6.20 6.76
C LEU A 153 3.90 7.29 7.27
N GLN A 154 5.18 7.16 6.92
CA GLN A 154 6.17 8.20 7.13
C GLN A 154 6.66 8.71 5.77
N ALA A 155 6.22 9.91 5.40
CA ALA A 155 6.66 10.60 4.19
C ALA A 155 8.06 11.22 4.41
N CYS A 156 8.91 11.10 3.39
CA CYS A 156 10.27 11.65 3.37
C CYS A 156 10.53 12.39 2.05
N GLU A 157 10.86 13.68 2.16
CA GLU A 157 11.15 14.56 1.01
C GLU A 157 12.52 14.28 0.37
N ASP A 158 13.48 13.78 1.17
CA ASP A 158 14.82 13.44 0.67
C ASP A 158 14.81 12.01 0.12
N ALA A 159 14.82 11.89 -1.21
CA ALA A 159 14.83 10.60 -1.91
C ALA A 159 16.09 9.74 -1.63
N TYR A 160 17.14 10.29 -1.02
CA TYR A 160 18.34 9.57 -0.62
C TYR A 160 18.38 9.24 0.87
N ALA A 161 17.40 9.69 1.66
CA ALA A 161 17.29 9.29 3.04
C ALA A 161 17.04 7.77 3.16
N SER A 162 17.41 7.22 4.32
CA SER A 162 17.32 5.78 4.57
C SER A 162 15.98 5.40 5.17
N GLU A 163 15.27 4.46 4.54
CA GLU A 163 14.03 3.86 5.07
C GLU A 163 14.20 3.33 6.49
N ARG A 164 15.41 2.86 6.84
CA ARG A 164 15.77 2.35 8.17
C ARG A 164 15.67 3.41 9.27
N VAL A 165 15.82 4.68 8.90
CA VAL A 165 15.66 5.81 9.81
C VAL A 165 14.20 6.26 9.80
N CYS A 166 13.57 6.29 8.61
CA CYS A 166 12.18 6.69 8.46
C CYS A 166 11.17 5.72 9.09
N VAL A 167 11.54 4.46 9.33
CA VAL A 167 10.66 3.51 10.03
C VAL A 167 10.58 3.73 11.54
N LEU A 168 11.60 4.34 12.15
CA LEU A 168 11.67 4.45 13.61
C LEU A 168 10.49 5.26 14.21
N PRO A 169 10.05 6.39 13.62
CA PRO A 169 8.85 7.08 14.08
C PRO A 169 7.53 6.28 13.91
N LEU A 170 7.51 5.26 13.05
CA LEU A 170 6.37 4.35 12.89
C LEU A 170 6.35 3.33 14.03
N LEU A 171 7.50 2.73 14.32
CA LEU A 171 7.67 1.76 15.41
C LEU A 171 7.45 2.39 16.79
N ALA A 172 7.77 3.68 16.96
CA ALA A 172 7.51 4.39 18.21
C ALA A 172 6.02 4.41 18.61
N ASN A 173 5.10 4.22 17.66
CA ASN A 173 3.66 4.13 17.88
C ASN A 173 3.13 2.69 17.78
N ALA A 174 4.02 1.69 17.71
CA ALA A 174 3.61 0.28 17.75
C ALA A 174 3.07 -0.08 19.13
N GLU A 175 2.19 -1.09 19.16
CA GLU A 175 1.54 -1.54 20.39
C GLU A 175 1.96 -2.97 20.75
N PRO A 176 1.93 -3.33 22.04
CA PRO A 176 2.00 -4.72 22.47
C PRO A 176 0.93 -5.58 21.78
N GLY A 177 1.27 -6.84 21.48
CA GLY A 177 0.40 -7.75 20.72
C GLY A 177 0.40 -7.52 19.21
N GLN A 178 1.21 -6.59 18.70
CA GLN A 178 1.50 -6.47 17.27
C GLN A 178 2.75 -7.29 16.88
N VAL A 179 2.78 -7.74 15.63
CA VAL A 179 3.96 -8.35 14.99
C VAL A 179 4.29 -7.63 13.70
N TRP A 180 5.51 -7.10 13.61
CA TRP A 180 6.00 -6.33 12.47
C TRP A 180 6.82 -7.20 11.51
N LEU A 181 6.34 -7.32 10.28
CA LEU A 181 6.99 -8.04 9.18
C LEU A 181 7.75 -7.06 8.30
N ALA A 182 9.05 -7.26 8.18
CA ALA A 182 9.92 -6.36 7.42
C ALA A 182 10.99 -7.11 6.61
N ASP A 183 11.43 -6.52 5.52
CA ASP A 183 12.44 -7.11 4.65
C ASP A 183 13.87 -7.01 5.24
N ARG A 184 14.86 -7.43 4.44
CA ARG A 184 16.27 -7.42 4.86
C ARG A 184 16.85 -6.02 5.09
N LEU A 185 16.24 -4.98 4.49
CA LEU A 185 16.69 -3.60 4.68
C LEU A 185 16.49 -3.18 6.14
N TYR A 186 15.38 -3.60 6.76
CA TYR A 186 15.00 -3.22 8.13
C TYR A 186 15.72 -4.03 9.22
N CYS A 187 16.49 -5.06 8.86
CA CYS A 187 17.28 -5.86 9.80
C CYS A 187 18.44 -5.03 10.37
N THR A 188 18.16 -4.23 11.40
CA THR A 188 19.10 -3.32 12.03
C THR A 188 18.88 -3.27 13.55
N LEU A 189 19.94 -2.97 14.30
CA LEU A 189 19.86 -2.89 15.76
C LEU A 189 18.88 -1.81 16.25
N PRO A 190 18.85 -0.58 15.68
CA PRO A 190 17.88 0.44 16.09
C PRO A 190 16.42 0.03 15.87
N VAL A 191 16.12 -0.75 14.83
CA VAL A 191 14.76 -1.27 14.58
C VAL A 191 14.39 -2.30 15.66
N MET A 192 15.30 -3.20 16.00
CA MET A 192 15.06 -4.20 17.07
C MET A 192 14.91 -3.53 18.44
N GLU A 193 15.74 -2.52 18.72
CA GLU A 193 15.66 -1.69 19.93
C GLU A 193 14.33 -0.94 20.02
N ALA A 194 13.88 -0.34 18.92
CA ALA A 194 12.58 0.32 18.87
C ALA A 194 11.44 -0.67 19.15
N CYS A 195 11.51 -1.89 18.62
CA CYS A 195 10.49 -2.91 18.87
C CYS A 195 10.44 -3.34 20.35
N GLU A 196 11.59 -3.54 21.01
CA GLU A 196 11.62 -3.92 22.43
C GLU A 196 11.12 -2.79 23.33
N GLN A 197 11.51 -1.54 23.04
CA GLN A 197 11.09 -0.36 23.83
C GLN A 197 9.58 -0.24 23.96
N VAL A 198 8.85 -0.60 22.90
CA VAL A 198 7.38 -0.57 22.84
C VAL A 198 6.75 -1.96 23.03
N GLN A 199 7.56 -2.96 23.38
CA GLN A 199 7.15 -4.35 23.65
C GLN A 199 6.37 -4.99 22.49
N THR A 200 6.73 -4.67 21.25
CA THR A 200 6.15 -5.28 20.04
C THR A 200 7.03 -6.40 19.50
N SER A 201 6.42 -7.32 18.75
CA SER A 201 7.15 -8.43 18.13
C SER A 201 7.55 -8.11 16.70
N PHE A 202 8.56 -8.81 16.19
CA PHE A 202 9.02 -8.67 14.82
C PHE A 202 9.30 -10.02 14.16
N VAL A 203 9.21 -10.04 12.84
CA VAL A 203 9.81 -11.06 11.97
C VAL A 203 10.48 -10.34 10.82
N ILE A 204 11.81 -10.30 10.85
CA ILE A 204 12.60 -9.52 9.88
C ILE A 204 13.52 -10.47 9.12
N ARG A 205 13.57 -10.35 7.78
CA ARG A 205 14.50 -11.15 6.99
C ARG A 205 15.93 -10.78 7.32
N GLN A 206 16.77 -11.78 7.53
CA GLN A 206 18.17 -11.58 7.89
C GLN A 206 18.92 -10.84 6.77
N GLN A 207 19.73 -9.84 7.16
CA GLN A 207 20.74 -9.25 6.30
C GLN A 207 22.09 -9.97 6.53
N ALA A 208 22.88 -10.15 5.46
CA ALA A 208 24.10 -10.97 5.49
C ALA A 208 25.22 -10.46 6.43
N LYS A 209 25.23 -9.18 6.82
CA LYS A 209 26.37 -8.56 7.54
C LYS A 209 25.98 -7.81 8.83
N HIS A 210 24.71 -7.51 9.04
CA HIS A 210 24.24 -6.65 10.12
C HIS A 210 22.84 -7.08 10.59
N PRO A 211 22.51 -6.91 11.88
CA PRO A 211 23.42 -6.72 13.02
C PRO A 211 24.48 -7.83 13.16
N ARG A 212 25.56 -7.56 13.90
CA ARG A 212 26.60 -8.57 14.14
C ARG A 212 26.09 -9.61 15.14
N LEU A 213 26.03 -10.86 14.71
CA LEU A 213 25.83 -12.03 15.58
C LEU A 213 27.03 -12.18 16.52
N ILE A 214 26.73 -12.38 17.80
CA ILE A 214 27.72 -12.64 18.86
C ILE A 214 27.78 -14.12 19.16
N GLN A 215 26.62 -14.76 19.30
CA GLN A 215 26.51 -16.16 19.64
C GLN A 215 25.41 -16.82 18.82
N GLU A 216 25.64 -18.07 18.47
CA GLU A 216 24.67 -18.94 17.81
C GLU A 216 24.54 -20.19 18.68
N GLY A 217 23.30 -20.56 18.99
CA GLY A 217 22.97 -21.84 19.63
C GLY A 217 22.99 -22.98 18.61
N GLU A 218 22.63 -24.17 19.07
CA GLU A 218 22.47 -25.32 18.18
C GLU A 218 21.17 -25.21 17.37
N TRP A 219 21.23 -25.65 16.11
CA TRP A 219 20.04 -25.81 15.29
C TRP A 219 19.18 -26.94 15.82
N GLN A 220 17.88 -26.67 15.93
CA GLN A 220 16.90 -27.71 16.11
C GLN A 220 16.77 -28.58 14.84
N GLU A 221 16.21 -29.77 15.02
CA GLU A 221 15.93 -30.68 13.91
C GLU A 221 14.98 -30.04 12.89
N PRO A 222 15.25 -30.17 11.58
CA PRO A 222 14.37 -29.62 10.55
C PRO A 222 12.99 -30.31 10.54
N VAL A 223 11.94 -29.48 10.49
CA VAL A 223 10.56 -29.90 10.35
C VAL A 223 10.08 -29.65 8.91
N PRO A 224 9.45 -30.63 8.23
CA PRO A 224 8.93 -30.44 6.87
C PRO A 224 7.72 -29.49 6.86
N VAL A 225 7.66 -28.65 5.82
CA VAL A 225 6.53 -27.75 5.52
C VAL A 225 6.19 -27.83 4.03
N GLU A 226 5.03 -27.32 3.62
CA GLU A 226 4.55 -27.37 2.22
C GLU A 226 5.60 -26.90 1.18
N THR A 227 6.41 -25.90 1.53
CA THR A 227 7.40 -25.31 0.62
C THR A 227 8.84 -25.77 0.83
N GLY A 228 9.09 -26.69 1.76
CA GLY A 228 10.45 -27.09 2.10
C GLY A 228 10.62 -27.65 3.51
N SER A 229 11.64 -27.18 4.22
CA SER A 229 11.89 -27.55 5.62
C SER A 229 12.25 -26.33 6.44
N VAL A 230 11.74 -26.26 7.66
CA VAL A 230 12.01 -25.17 8.60
C VAL A 230 12.80 -25.71 9.78
N ARG A 231 13.83 -24.97 10.19
CA ARG A 231 14.52 -25.18 11.47
C ARG A 231 14.78 -23.86 12.15
N GLU A 232 15.07 -23.89 13.43
CA GLU A 232 15.42 -22.69 14.17
C GLU A 232 16.57 -22.91 15.14
N GLN A 233 17.18 -21.80 15.55
CA GLN A 233 18.15 -21.75 16.64
C GLN A 233 17.96 -20.45 17.41
N ILE A 234 18.47 -20.43 18.64
CA ILE A 234 18.61 -19.18 19.40
C ILE A 234 19.88 -18.46 18.95
N ILE A 235 19.79 -17.15 18.75
CA ILE A 235 20.94 -16.29 18.46
C ILE A 235 21.02 -15.14 19.46
N GLN A 236 22.25 -14.69 19.71
CA GLN A 236 22.51 -13.46 20.43
C GLN A 236 23.17 -12.45 19.49
N ILE A 237 22.66 -11.22 19.47
CA ILE A 237 23.20 -10.13 18.67
C ILE A 237 23.83 -9.07 19.57
N ARG A 238 24.64 -8.19 18.98
CA ARG A 238 25.19 -7.03 19.68
C ARG A 238 24.07 -6.21 20.33
N GLY A 239 24.28 -5.82 21.58
CA GLY A 239 23.26 -5.20 22.43
C GLY A 239 22.69 -6.15 23.49
N GLY A 240 23.08 -7.43 23.47
CA GLY A 240 22.63 -8.43 24.46
C GLY A 240 21.31 -9.11 24.09
N TYR A 241 20.68 -8.68 23.00
CA TYR A 241 19.44 -9.23 22.49
C TYR A 241 19.56 -10.70 22.12
N GLN A 242 18.67 -11.48 22.71
CA GLN A 242 18.46 -12.88 22.36
C GLN A 242 17.18 -12.98 21.51
N CYS A 243 17.27 -13.60 20.34
CA CYS A 243 16.12 -13.81 19.47
C CYS A 243 16.24 -15.15 18.75
N ARG A 244 15.16 -15.58 18.10
CA ARG A 244 15.09 -16.80 17.30
C ARG A 244 15.56 -16.48 15.89
N ARG A 245 16.41 -17.33 15.34
CA ARG A 245 16.75 -17.36 13.91
C ARG A 245 16.08 -18.57 13.29
N VAL A 246 15.16 -18.30 12.38
CA VAL A 246 14.40 -19.33 11.65
C VAL A 246 14.94 -19.41 10.23
N GLU A 247 15.28 -20.61 9.77
CA GLU A 247 15.67 -20.90 8.40
C GLU A 247 14.58 -21.71 7.70
N LEU A 248 14.10 -21.22 6.56
CA LEU A 248 13.26 -21.93 5.62
C LEU A 248 14.11 -22.32 4.41
N THR A 249 14.45 -23.61 4.30
CA THR A 249 15.04 -24.18 3.08
C THR A 249 13.92 -24.51 2.12
N LEU A 250 14.00 -24.05 0.87
CA LEU A 250 12.93 -24.18 -0.12
C LEU A 250 13.13 -25.44 -0.99
N HIS A 251 12.03 -26.11 -1.35
CA HIS A 251 12.06 -27.20 -2.35
C HIS A 251 12.49 -26.71 -3.74
N SER A 252 12.18 -25.46 -4.06
CA SER A 252 12.56 -24.81 -5.31
C SER A 252 13.11 -23.42 -5.00
N PRO A 253 14.21 -22.99 -5.62
CA PRO A 253 14.76 -21.66 -5.40
C PRO A 253 13.75 -20.56 -5.73
N THR A 254 13.92 -19.39 -5.12
CA THR A 254 13.17 -18.19 -5.51
C THR A 254 13.52 -17.76 -6.94
N ASP A 255 12.77 -16.83 -7.52
CA ASP A 255 13.10 -16.20 -8.82
C ASP A 255 14.48 -15.52 -8.82
N SER A 256 14.99 -15.16 -7.64
CA SER A 256 16.34 -14.60 -7.45
C SER A 256 17.42 -15.67 -7.28
N GLY A 257 17.05 -16.95 -7.27
CA GLY A 257 17.96 -18.10 -7.07
C GLY A 257 18.23 -18.46 -5.61
N ASP A 258 17.55 -17.83 -4.64
CA ASP A 258 17.75 -18.15 -3.21
C ASP A 258 17.11 -19.51 -2.89
N SER A 259 17.90 -20.47 -2.39
CA SER A 259 17.41 -21.79 -1.94
C SER A 259 17.04 -21.83 -0.46
N SER A 260 17.41 -20.82 0.32
CA SER A 260 16.97 -20.67 1.70
C SER A 260 16.68 -19.22 2.06
N LEU A 261 15.78 -19.04 3.01
CA LEU A 261 15.41 -17.76 3.58
C LEU A 261 15.64 -17.82 5.08
N MET A 262 16.28 -16.79 5.64
CA MET A 262 16.53 -16.70 7.07
C MET A 262 15.81 -15.48 7.65
N PHE A 263 15.18 -15.66 8.80
CA PHE A 263 14.39 -14.64 9.49
C PHE A 263 14.82 -14.56 10.95
N TRP A 264 14.79 -13.37 11.53
CA TRP A 264 14.97 -13.17 12.96
C TRP A 264 13.64 -12.76 13.58
N SER A 265 13.34 -13.30 14.76
CA SER A 265 12.10 -13.01 15.47
C SER A 265 12.27 -13.06 16.98
N ASN A 266 11.59 -12.17 17.69
CA ASN A 266 11.42 -12.20 19.15
C ASN A 266 10.04 -12.77 19.56
N LEU A 267 9.31 -13.42 18.65
CA LEU A 267 8.04 -14.09 18.97
C LEU A 267 8.25 -15.23 19.97
N PRO A 268 7.32 -15.42 20.92
CA PRO A 268 7.42 -16.45 21.94
C PRO A 268 7.38 -17.86 21.34
N GLU A 269 7.83 -18.85 22.12
CA GLU A 269 7.84 -20.27 21.73
C GLU A 269 6.44 -20.82 21.41
N SER A 270 5.37 -20.19 21.92
CA SER A 270 3.99 -20.53 21.56
C SER A 270 3.68 -20.31 20.07
N VAL A 271 4.48 -19.51 19.38
CA VAL A 271 4.45 -19.38 17.92
C VAL A 271 5.57 -20.24 17.33
N SER A 272 5.22 -21.29 16.60
CA SER A 272 6.20 -22.24 16.06
C SER A 272 7.04 -21.64 14.94
N ALA A 273 8.20 -22.24 14.64
CA ALA A 273 9.07 -21.80 13.55
C ALA A 273 8.35 -21.87 12.19
N GLU A 274 7.49 -22.88 11.99
CA GLU A 274 6.65 -23.06 10.81
C GLU A 274 5.64 -21.92 10.67
N GLN A 275 5.01 -21.50 11.77
CA GLN A 275 4.09 -20.35 11.78
C GLN A 275 4.84 -19.06 11.43
N ILE A 276 6.05 -18.85 11.95
CA ILE A 276 6.90 -17.69 11.61
C ILE A 276 7.24 -17.69 10.12
N ALA A 277 7.66 -18.85 9.58
CA ALA A 277 8.00 -18.99 8.16
C ALA A 277 6.78 -18.75 7.26
N GLN A 278 5.61 -19.29 7.61
CA GLN A 278 4.36 -19.08 6.88
C GLN A 278 3.89 -17.62 6.95
N LEU A 279 4.00 -16.99 8.11
CA LEU A 279 3.67 -15.59 8.31
C LEU A 279 4.54 -14.69 7.44
N TYR A 280 5.86 -14.93 7.41
CA TYR A 280 6.78 -14.14 6.60
C TYR A 280 6.46 -14.23 5.09
N ARG A 281 6.01 -15.39 4.59
CA ARG A 281 5.57 -15.52 3.17
C ARG A 281 4.42 -14.57 2.83
N ARG A 282 3.58 -14.21 3.81
CA ARG A 282 2.47 -13.27 3.63
C ARG A 282 2.89 -11.80 3.70
N ARG A 283 4.16 -11.48 4.01
CA ARG A 283 4.72 -10.11 3.85
C ARG A 283 4.51 -9.57 2.44
N TRP A 284 4.52 -10.46 1.43
CA TRP A 284 4.32 -10.10 0.03
C TRP A 284 2.97 -9.39 -0.26
N SER A 285 2.03 -9.44 0.68
CA SER A 285 0.75 -8.72 0.60
C SER A 285 0.90 -7.21 0.41
N ILE A 286 1.93 -6.58 0.98
CA ILE A 286 2.17 -5.13 0.80
C ILE A 286 2.61 -4.78 -0.62
N GLU A 287 3.42 -5.62 -1.27
CA GLU A 287 3.79 -5.41 -2.67
C GLU A 287 2.57 -5.60 -3.57
N GLY A 288 1.72 -6.59 -3.25
CA GLY A 288 0.43 -6.73 -3.91
C GLY A 288 -0.46 -5.50 -3.74
N MET A 289 -0.41 -4.84 -2.58
CA MET A 289 -1.10 -3.57 -2.33
C MET A 289 -0.53 -2.45 -3.21
N PHE A 290 0.80 -2.27 -3.26
CA PHE A 290 1.42 -1.27 -4.14
C PHE A 290 1.11 -1.51 -5.62
N GLN A 291 1.17 -2.75 -6.09
CA GLN A 291 0.79 -3.09 -7.47
C GLN A 291 -0.67 -2.71 -7.78
N ARG A 292 -1.59 -2.90 -6.84
CA ARG A 292 -2.99 -2.47 -7.01
C ARG A 292 -3.09 -0.95 -7.04
N LEU A 293 -2.36 -0.27 -6.18
CA LEU A 293 -2.29 1.19 -6.12
C LEU A 293 -1.77 1.75 -7.46
N GLU A 294 -0.65 1.24 -7.99
CA GLU A 294 -0.10 1.64 -9.30
C GLU A 294 -1.02 1.31 -10.49
N ALA A 295 -1.67 0.14 -10.49
CA ALA A 295 -2.50 -0.29 -11.61
C ALA A 295 -3.82 0.49 -11.75
N ILE A 296 -4.23 1.15 -10.67
CA ILE A 296 -5.60 1.66 -10.52
C ILE A 296 -5.60 3.14 -10.19
N LEU A 297 -4.57 3.66 -9.53
CA LEU A 297 -4.53 5.03 -9.07
C LEU A 297 -3.34 5.76 -9.68
N GLU A 298 -3.57 7.02 -10.05
CA GLU A 298 -2.52 7.94 -10.47
C GLU A 298 -1.82 8.47 -9.20
N SER A 299 -1.07 7.59 -8.54
CA SER A 299 -0.37 7.90 -7.28
C SER A 299 0.88 8.73 -7.48
N GLU A 300 1.43 8.73 -8.69
CA GLU A 300 2.65 9.41 -9.07
C GLU A 300 2.36 10.42 -10.16
N ILE A 301 1.91 11.61 -9.75
CA ILE A 301 1.56 12.67 -10.69
C ILE A 301 2.86 13.35 -11.14
N GLU A 302 3.38 12.97 -12.30
CA GLU A 302 4.67 13.45 -12.85
C GLU A 302 4.80 14.99 -12.86
N THR A 303 3.66 15.68 -13.00
CA THR A 303 3.59 17.14 -13.06
C THR A 303 3.75 17.84 -11.70
N LEU A 304 3.66 17.12 -10.58
CA LEU A 304 3.84 17.65 -9.22
C LEU A 304 5.31 17.60 -8.82
N GLY A 305 6.13 18.50 -9.39
CA GLY A 305 7.59 18.50 -9.17
C GLY A 305 8.07 18.90 -7.76
N SER A 306 7.20 19.39 -6.88
CA SER A 306 7.56 19.66 -5.47
C SER A 306 7.48 18.37 -4.65
N PRO A 307 8.52 18.02 -3.86
CA PRO A 307 8.53 16.83 -3.00
C PRO A 307 7.25 16.64 -2.18
N LYS A 308 6.84 17.69 -1.45
CA LYS A 308 5.64 17.67 -0.60
C LYS A 308 4.34 17.49 -1.40
N ALA A 309 4.27 18.05 -2.60
CA ALA A 309 3.11 17.90 -3.47
C ALA A 309 3.01 16.46 -4.03
N ALA A 310 4.14 15.88 -4.43
CA ALA A 310 4.20 14.49 -4.87
C ALA A 310 3.82 13.51 -3.74
N LEU A 311 4.34 13.74 -2.54
CA LEU A 311 4.00 12.95 -1.34
C LEU A 311 2.51 13.08 -0.97
N LEU A 312 1.91 14.27 -1.14
CA LEU A 312 0.46 14.45 -1.00
C LEU A 312 -0.33 13.67 -2.06
N GLY A 313 0.15 13.63 -3.30
CA GLY A 313 -0.43 12.81 -4.38
C GLY A 313 -0.47 11.33 -4.00
N PHE A 314 0.66 10.80 -3.56
CA PHE A 314 0.76 9.42 -3.07
C PHE A 314 -0.16 9.17 -1.86
N THR A 315 -0.17 10.07 -0.88
CA THR A 315 -1.05 9.99 0.30
C THR A 315 -2.52 9.94 -0.10
N THR A 316 -2.93 10.74 -1.08
CA THR A 316 -4.30 10.74 -1.58
C THR A 316 -4.66 9.43 -2.27
N ALA A 317 -3.72 8.82 -2.99
CA ALA A 317 -3.90 7.48 -3.55
C ALA A 317 -4.05 6.42 -2.46
N VAL A 318 -3.29 6.50 -1.38
CA VAL A 318 -3.43 5.62 -0.21
C VAL A 318 -4.82 5.75 0.43
N LEU A 319 -5.32 6.98 0.60
CA LEU A 319 -6.68 7.21 1.11
C LEU A 319 -7.75 6.58 0.20
N ALA A 320 -7.60 6.75 -1.13
CA ALA A 320 -8.49 6.14 -2.10
C ALA A 320 -8.41 4.59 -2.07
N TYR A 321 -7.21 4.03 -1.94
CA TYR A 321 -6.99 2.59 -1.78
C TYR A 321 -7.77 2.04 -0.57
N ASN A 322 -7.63 2.67 0.59
CA ASN A 322 -8.31 2.25 1.82
C ASN A 322 -9.83 2.17 1.63
N VAL A 323 -10.42 3.16 0.96
CA VAL A 323 -11.84 3.15 0.59
C VAL A 323 -12.16 2.00 -0.36
N MET A 324 -11.35 1.79 -1.40
CA MET A 324 -11.57 0.71 -2.37
C MET A 324 -11.48 -0.69 -1.73
N ALA A 325 -10.62 -0.88 -0.73
CA ALA A 325 -10.53 -2.12 0.02
C ALA A 325 -11.81 -2.41 0.85
N VAL A 326 -12.43 -1.37 1.43
CA VAL A 326 -13.75 -1.49 2.08
C VAL A 326 -14.83 -1.87 1.07
N LEU A 327 -14.81 -1.29 -0.14
CA LEU A 327 -15.74 -1.65 -1.21
C LEU A 327 -15.56 -3.11 -1.64
N LYS A 328 -14.31 -3.54 -1.87
CA LYS A 328 -13.98 -4.94 -2.19
C LYS A 328 -14.56 -5.88 -1.14
N ARG A 329 -14.26 -5.62 0.14
CA ARG A 329 -14.73 -6.43 1.27
C ARG A 329 -16.26 -6.48 1.34
N SER A 330 -16.92 -5.35 1.13
CA SER A 330 -18.39 -5.28 1.12
C SER A 330 -18.99 -6.17 0.03
N VAL A 331 -18.39 -6.19 -1.16
CA VAL A 331 -18.83 -7.06 -2.27
C VAL A 331 -18.55 -8.53 -1.98
N GLU A 332 -17.36 -8.86 -1.48
CA GLU A 332 -17.01 -10.24 -1.09
C GLU A 332 -17.96 -10.77 -0.02
N GLN A 333 -18.26 -9.97 0.99
CA GLN A 333 -19.18 -10.36 2.05
C GLN A 333 -20.63 -10.51 1.54
N ALA A 334 -21.10 -9.58 0.71
CA ALA A 334 -22.47 -9.61 0.19
C ALA A 334 -22.76 -10.81 -0.73
N HIS A 335 -21.73 -11.35 -1.38
CA HIS A 335 -21.86 -12.45 -2.35
C HIS A 335 -21.29 -13.78 -1.87
N ARG A 336 -20.76 -13.85 -0.64
CA ARG A 336 -20.10 -15.04 -0.06
C ARG A 336 -20.93 -16.32 -0.18
N GLU A 337 -22.24 -16.26 0.04
CA GLU A 337 -23.13 -17.44 -0.02
C GLU A 337 -23.43 -17.91 -1.45
N THR A 338 -23.20 -17.05 -2.46
CA THR A 338 -23.55 -17.32 -3.86
C THR A 338 -22.35 -17.62 -4.75
N GLN A 339 -21.14 -17.29 -4.30
CA GLN A 339 -19.89 -17.47 -5.02
C GLN A 339 -19.10 -18.66 -4.45
N PRO A 340 -18.26 -19.32 -5.27
CA PRO A 340 -17.43 -20.41 -4.79
C PRO A 340 -16.41 -19.93 -3.75
N ASP A 341 -15.96 -20.87 -2.91
CA ASP A 341 -14.86 -20.62 -1.98
C ASP A 341 -13.63 -20.07 -2.70
N GLY A 342 -13.04 -19.02 -2.14
CA GLY A 342 -11.89 -18.33 -2.73
C GLY A 342 -12.23 -17.35 -3.86
N TRP A 343 -13.51 -17.08 -4.12
CA TRP A 343 -13.89 -15.95 -4.99
C TRP A 343 -13.44 -14.63 -4.38
N GLU A 344 -12.76 -13.81 -5.18
CA GLU A 344 -12.30 -12.47 -4.79
C GLU A 344 -12.85 -11.41 -5.75
N ALA A 345 -13.27 -10.28 -5.18
CA ALA A 345 -13.57 -9.09 -5.97
C ALA A 345 -12.27 -8.36 -6.35
N SER A 346 -12.23 -7.82 -7.55
CA SER A 346 -11.10 -7.08 -8.10
C SER A 346 -11.25 -5.59 -7.81
N ILE A 347 -10.29 -5.04 -7.06
CA ILE A 347 -10.17 -3.58 -6.85
C ILE A 347 -10.12 -2.86 -8.21
N TYR A 348 -9.47 -3.45 -9.22
CA TYR A 348 -9.37 -2.85 -10.56
C TYR A 348 -10.73 -2.69 -11.22
N HIS A 349 -11.53 -3.77 -11.29
CA HIS A 349 -12.86 -3.71 -11.89
C HIS A 349 -13.83 -2.82 -11.11
N LEU A 350 -13.73 -2.81 -9.77
CA LEU A 350 -14.49 -1.89 -8.92
C LEU A 350 -14.13 -0.43 -9.22
N ALA A 351 -12.85 -0.12 -9.40
CA ALA A 351 -12.42 1.25 -9.72
C ALA A 351 -12.90 1.68 -11.10
N VAL A 352 -12.88 0.79 -12.10
CA VAL A 352 -13.46 1.05 -13.42
C VAL A 352 -14.94 1.39 -13.31
N GLN A 353 -15.71 0.65 -12.52
CA GLN A 353 -17.13 0.95 -12.27
C GLN A 353 -17.30 2.33 -11.62
N VAL A 354 -16.54 2.63 -10.56
CA VAL A 354 -16.57 3.94 -9.89
C VAL A 354 -16.27 5.07 -10.87
N ARG A 355 -15.22 4.93 -11.70
CA ARG A 355 -14.84 5.91 -12.71
C ARG A 355 -15.96 6.15 -13.73
N SER A 356 -16.50 5.07 -14.28
CA SER A 356 -17.52 5.14 -15.34
C SER A 356 -18.83 5.79 -14.88
N GLY A 357 -19.17 5.66 -13.59
CA GLY A 357 -20.43 6.17 -13.04
C GLY A 357 -20.31 7.50 -12.29
N TYR A 358 -19.10 8.02 -12.04
CA TYR A 358 -18.89 9.12 -11.10
C TYR A 358 -19.65 10.40 -11.48
N GLU A 359 -19.47 10.91 -12.70
CA GLU A 359 -20.11 12.17 -13.13
C GLU A 359 -21.64 12.05 -13.17
N GLY A 360 -22.16 10.96 -13.75
CA GLY A 360 -23.60 10.70 -13.77
C GLY A 360 -24.20 10.57 -12.37
N MET A 361 -23.48 9.93 -11.43
CA MET A 361 -23.89 9.84 -10.02
C MET A 361 -23.90 11.21 -9.34
N GLN A 362 -22.90 12.08 -9.57
CA GLN A 362 -22.88 13.42 -8.98
C GLN A 362 -24.05 14.29 -9.47
N ILE A 363 -24.41 14.16 -10.75
CA ILE A 363 -25.56 14.86 -11.34
C ILE A 363 -26.88 14.32 -10.77
N ALA A 364 -27.04 13.00 -10.72
CA ALA A 364 -28.29 12.35 -10.33
C ALA A 364 -28.52 12.30 -8.81
N LEU A 365 -27.44 12.31 -8.02
CA LEU A 365 -27.48 12.23 -6.56
C LEU A 365 -26.53 13.26 -5.91
N PRO A 366 -26.90 14.56 -5.93
CA PRO A 366 -26.20 15.60 -5.19
C PRO A 366 -26.03 15.24 -3.71
N SER A 367 -24.97 15.75 -3.08
CA SER A 367 -24.62 15.38 -1.70
C SER A 367 -25.70 15.71 -0.67
N GLU A 368 -26.50 16.75 -0.90
CA GLU A 368 -27.65 17.12 -0.05
C GLU A 368 -28.75 16.05 0.03
N TYR A 369 -28.83 15.14 -0.95
CA TYR A 369 -29.82 14.06 -0.99
C TYR A 369 -29.29 12.73 -0.44
N LEU A 370 -28.02 12.67 -0.03
CA LEU A 370 -27.51 11.47 0.62
C LEU A 370 -27.88 11.48 2.10
N PRO A 371 -28.51 10.40 2.58
CA PRO A 371 -28.84 10.32 4.00
C PRO A 371 -27.54 10.26 4.80
N ALA A 372 -27.47 11.04 5.87
CA ALA A 372 -26.44 10.85 6.88
C ALA A 372 -26.59 9.45 7.49
N ILE A 373 -25.58 8.61 7.31
CA ILE A 373 -25.58 7.24 7.81
C ILE A 373 -24.67 7.19 9.04
N PRO A 374 -25.20 6.83 10.23
CA PRO A 374 -24.37 6.58 11.39
C PRO A 374 -23.32 5.51 11.09
N VAL A 375 -22.14 5.63 11.68
CA VAL A 375 -21.00 4.72 11.43
C VAL A 375 -21.40 3.26 11.68
N GLU A 376 -22.23 3.04 12.69
CA GLU A 376 -22.73 1.73 13.15
C GLU A 376 -23.71 1.08 12.15
N LYS A 377 -24.21 1.84 11.17
CA LYS A 377 -25.11 1.34 10.12
C LYS A 377 -24.43 1.29 8.75
N LEU A 378 -23.19 1.78 8.65
CA LEU A 378 -22.51 1.91 7.37
C LEU A 378 -22.23 0.55 6.74
N ALA A 379 -21.74 -0.43 7.51
CA ALA A 379 -21.44 -1.75 6.97
C ALA A 379 -22.70 -2.44 6.43
N GLN A 380 -23.79 -2.45 7.21
CA GLN A 380 -25.08 -2.96 6.74
C GLN A 380 -25.54 -2.28 5.44
N ARG A 381 -25.45 -0.94 5.36
CA ARG A 381 -25.81 -0.22 4.14
C ARG A 381 -24.92 -0.57 2.96
N LEU A 382 -23.61 -0.70 3.18
CA LEU A 382 -22.68 -1.09 2.14
C LEU A 382 -22.98 -2.50 1.63
N LEU A 383 -23.35 -3.44 2.50
CA LEU A 383 -23.79 -4.79 2.12
C LEU A 383 -25.07 -4.77 1.27
N GLU A 384 -26.08 -3.98 1.67
CA GLU A 384 -27.31 -3.81 0.88
C GLU A 384 -27.02 -3.32 -0.53
N LEU A 385 -26.16 -2.32 -0.65
CA LEU A 385 -25.79 -1.76 -1.95
C LEU A 385 -24.92 -2.73 -2.75
N ALA A 386 -24.02 -3.46 -2.09
CA ALA A 386 -23.11 -4.43 -2.71
C ALA A 386 -23.84 -5.60 -3.38
N ARG A 387 -25.01 -6.01 -2.85
CA ARG A 387 -25.85 -7.05 -3.47
C ARG A 387 -26.30 -6.69 -4.89
N ASN A 388 -26.35 -5.40 -5.24
CA ASN A 388 -26.72 -4.96 -6.58
C ASN A 388 -25.56 -5.07 -7.59
N ILE A 389 -24.32 -5.29 -7.12
CA ILE A 389 -23.16 -5.45 -7.99
C ILE A 389 -23.16 -6.87 -8.54
N GLN A 390 -23.04 -7.01 -9.86
CA GLN A 390 -22.96 -8.31 -10.51
C GLN A 390 -21.56 -8.94 -10.30
N PRO A 391 -21.43 -10.08 -9.60
CA PRO A 391 -20.11 -10.65 -9.26
C PRO A 391 -19.22 -10.92 -10.48
N LYS A 392 -19.80 -11.39 -11.59
CA LYS A 392 -19.05 -11.66 -12.83
C LYS A 392 -18.33 -10.43 -13.39
N GLN A 393 -18.88 -9.23 -13.20
CA GLN A 393 -18.28 -8.00 -13.72
C GLN A 393 -17.07 -7.54 -12.90
N VAL A 394 -17.01 -7.95 -11.63
CA VAL A 394 -15.99 -7.50 -10.67
C VAL A 394 -15.09 -8.63 -10.19
N ALA A 395 -15.21 -9.83 -10.75
CA ALA A 395 -14.39 -10.97 -10.38
C ALA A 395 -12.90 -10.68 -10.66
N LYS A 396 -12.03 -11.13 -9.75
CA LYS A 396 -10.59 -11.21 -9.98
C LYS A 396 -10.31 -12.30 -11.02
N SER A 397 -9.44 -11.99 -11.99
CA SER A 397 -9.01 -12.95 -13.02
C SER A 397 -7.66 -13.54 -12.63
N PRO A 398 -7.61 -14.70 -11.94
CA PRO A 398 -6.36 -15.36 -11.62
C PRO A 398 -5.70 -15.85 -12.92
N ARG A 399 -4.50 -15.35 -13.21
CA ARG A 399 -3.69 -15.85 -14.32
C ARG A 399 -2.79 -16.96 -13.77
N GLY A 400 -2.81 -18.13 -14.41
CA GLY A 400 -1.89 -19.21 -14.07
C GLY A 400 -0.41 -18.79 -14.24
N PRO A 401 0.54 -19.52 -13.61
CA PRO A 401 1.96 -19.24 -13.70
C PRO A 401 2.39 -19.07 -15.15
N LYS A 402 3.16 -18.02 -15.45
CA LYS A 402 3.67 -17.81 -16.80
C LYS A 402 4.62 -18.96 -17.12
N VAL A 403 4.28 -19.79 -18.12
CA VAL A 403 5.12 -20.89 -18.57
C VAL A 403 6.52 -20.33 -18.91
N PRO A 404 7.59 -20.77 -18.21
CA PRO A 404 8.93 -20.30 -18.48
C PRO A 404 9.30 -20.67 -19.92
N LYS A 405 9.58 -19.68 -20.74
CA LYS A 405 10.14 -19.92 -22.07
C LYS A 405 11.66 -19.92 -21.94
N PRO A 406 12.38 -20.96 -22.42
CA PRO A 406 13.83 -20.94 -22.42
C PRO A 406 14.30 -19.69 -23.17
N LYS A 407 15.09 -18.86 -22.50
CA LYS A 407 15.71 -17.68 -23.13
C LYS A 407 16.83 -18.18 -24.04
N THR A 408 16.48 -18.54 -25.27
CA THR A 408 17.47 -18.79 -26.31
C THR A 408 18.30 -17.53 -26.51
N TRP A 409 19.62 -17.70 -26.61
CA TRP A 409 20.51 -16.61 -26.96
C TRP A 409 20.06 -15.99 -28.28
N VAL A 410 19.83 -14.68 -28.27
CA VAL A 410 19.48 -13.89 -29.44
C VAL A 410 20.47 -12.74 -29.55
N GLN A 411 20.93 -12.45 -30.76
CA GLN A 411 21.84 -11.33 -31.01
C GLN A 411 21.21 -10.00 -30.55
N GLY A 412 22.01 -9.10 -29.98
CA GLY A 412 21.52 -7.80 -29.46
C GLY A 412 20.76 -6.96 -30.50
N LYS A 413 21.11 -7.08 -31.79
CA LYS A 413 20.36 -6.44 -32.88
C LYS A 413 18.92 -6.93 -33.00
N ALA A 414 18.68 -8.22 -32.72
CA ALA A 414 17.33 -8.80 -32.74
C ALA A 414 16.50 -8.39 -31.52
N VAL A 415 17.15 -8.19 -30.36
CA VAL A 415 16.48 -7.70 -29.14
C VAL A 415 15.99 -6.25 -29.32
N ASN A 416 16.77 -5.43 -30.02
CA ASN A 416 16.43 -4.03 -30.28
C ASN A 416 15.63 -3.82 -31.58
N ALA A 417 15.28 -4.89 -32.29
CA ALA A 417 14.49 -4.79 -33.51
C ALA A 417 13.00 -4.68 -33.18
N HIS A 418 12.33 -3.66 -33.72
CA HIS A 418 10.87 -3.61 -33.68
C HIS A 418 10.29 -4.59 -34.70
N VAL A 419 9.30 -5.38 -34.27
CA VAL A 419 8.53 -6.25 -35.16
C VAL A 419 7.07 -5.80 -35.18
N SER A 420 6.47 -5.79 -36.36
CA SER A 420 5.03 -5.59 -36.47
C SER A 420 4.32 -6.88 -36.06
N THR A 421 3.57 -6.82 -34.96
CA THR A 421 2.80 -7.96 -34.44
C THR A 421 1.85 -8.53 -35.49
N ASP A 422 1.19 -7.67 -36.28
CA ASP A 422 0.31 -8.10 -37.38
C ASP A 422 1.08 -8.89 -38.45
N ARG A 423 2.25 -8.40 -38.88
CA ARG A 423 3.10 -9.12 -39.84
C ARG A 423 3.59 -10.46 -39.29
N VAL A 424 3.97 -10.51 -38.02
CA VAL A 424 4.42 -11.75 -37.36
C VAL A 424 3.27 -12.76 -37.26
N ILE A 425 2.07 -12.32 -36.86
CA ILE A 425 0.89 -13.20 -36.77
C ILE A 425 0.48 -13.70 -38.16
N LYS A 426 0.44 -12.82 -39.17
CA LYS A 426 0.12 -13.21 -40.56
C LYS A 426 1.11 -14.24 -41.09
N ALA A 427 2.42 -14.00 -40.93
CA ALA A 427 3.45 -14.95 -41.33
C ALA A 427 3.39 -16.28 -40.58
N ALA A 428 2.94 -16.30 -39.31
CA ALA A 428 2.73 -17.51 -38.54
C ALA A 428 1.48 -18.29 -38.98
N LYS A 429 0.42 -17.60 -39.42
CA LYS A 429 -0.79 -18.23 -39.96
C LYS A 429 -0.53 -18.91 -41.31
N THR A 430 0.31 -18.35 -42.18
CA THR A 430 0.70 -18.97 -43.46
C THR A 430 1.58 -20.22 -43.29
N LYS A 431 2.13 -20.45 -42.10
CA LYS A 431 3.02 -21.58 -41.78
C LYS A 431 2.35 -22.72 -41.02
N ARG A 432 1.05 -22.63 -40.71
CA ARG A 432 0.28 -23.78 -40.21
C ARG A 432 -0.23 -24.56 -41.43
N PRO A 433 0.09 -25.86 -41.58
CA PRO A 433 -0.43 -26.68 -42.69
C PRO A 433 -1.95 -26.78 -42.67
#